data_AF-A0A967T1K7-F1
#
_entry.id   AF-A0A967T1K7-F1
#
_cell.length_a   1.000
_cell.length_b   1.000
_cell.length_c   1.000
_cell.angle_alpha   90.00
_cell.angle_beta   90.00
_cell.angle_gamma   90.00
#
_symmetry.space_group_name_H-M   'P 1'
#
loop_
_entity.id
_entity.type
_entity.pdbx_description
1 polymer ?
#
loop_
_entity_poly.entity_id
_entity_poly.type
_entity_poly.pdbx_seq_one_letter_code
_entity_poly.pdbx_strand_id
1 'polypeptide(L)' 'MQINMRCFSCHTPFSVTSEEVEAALSQLHEEGYKHYNALCPRCGKSNKVSKSQLRRAAPNWQPPAKDEE' A
#
# COMPACT_ATOMS: atom_id res chain seq x y z
N MET A 1 -1.91 -6.15 -10.47
CA MET A 1 -3.33 -5.84 -10.21
C MET A 1 -3.36 -4.63 -9.29
N GLN A 2 -4.18 -3.61 -9.55
CA GLN A 2 -4.05 -2.28 -8.95
C GLN A 2 -5.22 -1.98 -7.98
N ILE A 3 -4.98 -1.10 -6.99
CA ILE A 3 -6.04 -0.64 -6.06
C ILE A 3 -6.52 0.72 -6.53
N ASN A 4 -7.79 0.83 -6.90
CA ASN A 4 -8.41 2.11 -7.21
C ASN A 4 -9.07 2.68 -5.96
N MET A 5 -8.63 3.85 -5.49
CA MET A 5 -9.24 4.54 -4.35
C MET A 5 -9.40 6.02 -4.60
N ARG A 6 -10.23 6.68 -3.79
CA ARG A 6 -10.36 8.15 -3.81
C ARG A 6 -9.70 8.72 -2.58
N CYS A 7 -9.01 9.85 -2.76
CA CYS A 7 -8.42 10.55 -1.62
C CYS A 7 -9.52 11.06 -0.69
N PHE A 8 -9.38 10.84 0.62
CA PHE A 8 -10.33 11.32 1.62
C PHE A 8 -10.38 12.84 1.74
N SER A 9 -9.35 13.55 1.25
CA SER A 9 -9.24 15.01 1.36
C SER A 9 -9.70 15.73 0.09
N CYS A 10 -9.17 15.36 -1.07
CA CYS A 10 -9.45 16.05 -2.33
C CYS A 10 -10.40 15.28 -3.25
N HIS A 11 -10.85 14.09 -2.85
CA HIS A 11 -11.73 13.21 -3.61
C HIS A 11 -11.21 12.77 -4.98
N THR A 12 -9.96 13.11 -5.32
CA THR A 12 -9.33 12.71 -6.56
C THR A 12 -9.17 11.18 -6.60
N PRO A 13 -9.63 10.52 -7.67
CA PRO A 13 -9.36 9.11 -7.88
C PRO A 13 -7.87 8.92 -8.18
N PHE A 14 -7.24 7.99 -7.49
CA PHE A 14 -5.87 7.57 -7.77
C PHE A 14 -5.77 6.05 -7.59
N SER A 15 -4.80 5.46 -8.27
CA SER A 15 -4.57 4.02 -8.22
C SER A 15 -3.22 3.76 -7.59
N VAL A 16 -3.18 2.82 -6.65
CA VAL A 16 -1.92 2.29 -6.12
C VAL A 16 -1.49 1.15 -7.05
N THR A 17 -0.31 1.30 -7.65
CA THR A 17 0.25 0.32 -8.59
C THR A 17 0.62 -0.97 -7.89
N SER A 18 0.78 -2.06 -8.65
CA SER A 18 1.19 -3.34 -8.05
C SER A 18 2.54 -3.20 -7.33
N GLU A 19 3.49 -2.48 -7.93
CA GLU A 19 4.82 -2.23 -7.37
C GLU A 19 4.74 -1.49 -6.03
N GLU A 20 3.93 -0.43 -5.93
CA GLU A 20 3.68 0.26 -4.65
C GLU A 20 3.00 -0.64 -3.63
N VAL A 21 2.07 -1.51 -4.04
CA VAL A 21 1.42 -2.46 -3.14
C VAL A 21 2.43 -3.44 -2.55
N GLU A 22 3.34 -3.97 -3.38
CA GLU A 22 4.37 -4.91 -2.95
C GLU A 22 5.37 -4.24 -2.00
N ALA A 23 5.86 -3.04 -2.35
CA ALA A 23 6.74 -2.25 -1.49
C ALA A 23 6.05 -1.90 -0.16
N ALA A 24 4.78 -1.49 -0.20
CA ALA A 24 3.99 -1.23 1.00
C ALA A 24 3.87 -2.48 1.87
N LEU A 25 3.58 -3.66 1.29
CA LEU A 25 3.45 -4.89 2.06
C LEU A 25 4.77 -5.32 2.72
N SER A 26 5.90 -5.15 2.03
CA SER A 26 7.24 -5.38 2.57
C SER A 26 7.51 -4.48 3.78
N GLN A 27 7.30 -3.18 3.61
CA GLN A 27 7.47 -2.21 4.69
C GLN A 27 6.56 -2.51 5.89
N LEU A 28 5.27 -2.81 5.65
CA LEU A 28 4.33 -3.21 6.71
C LEU A 28 4.72 -4.53 7.40
N HIS A 29 5.42 -5.43 6.70
CA HIS A 29 5.89 -6.69 7.25
C HIS A 29 7.12 -6.49 8.14
N GLU A 30 8.06 -5.66 7.71
CA GLU A 30 9.26 -5.31 8.46
C GLU A 30 8.93 -4.52 9.74
N GLU A 31 8.09 -3.47 9.62
CA GLU A 31 7.71 -2.63 10.75
C GLU A 31 6.57 -3.22 11.60
N GLY A 32 5.91 -4.29 11.14
CA GLY A 32 4.78 -4.91 11.84
C GLY A 32 3.49 -4.09 11.81
N TYR A 33 3.37 -3.13 10.90
CA TYR A 33 2.19 -2.28 10.79
C TYR A 33 1.00 -2.95 10.09
N LYS A 34 -0.21 -2.52 10.46
CA LYS A 34 -1.49 -3.00 9.89
C LYS A 34 -2.02 -2.14 8.76
N HIS A 35 -1.50 -0.92 8.60
CA HIS A 35 -2.00 0.07 7.65
C HIS A 35 -0.85 0.77 6.95
N TYR A 36 -0.94 0.89 5.64
CA TYR A 36 -0.05 1.67 4.80
C TYR A 36 -0.63 3.06 4.56
N ASN A 37 0.22 4.07 4.49
CA ASN A 37 -0.17 5.45 4.25
C ASN A 37 0.11 5.81 2.78
N ALA A 38 -0.88 5.60 1.90
CA ALA A 38 -0.76 5.94 0.49
C ALA A 38 -0.87 7.46 0.28
N LEU A 39 0.16 8.06 -0.30
CA LEU A 39 0.18 9.50 -0.57
C LEU A 39 -0.61 9.82 -1.83
N CYS A 40 -1.52 10.79 -1.74
CA CYS A 40 -2.26 11.25 -2.92
C CYS A 40 -1.32 12.05 -3.85
N PRO A 41 -1.22 11.70 -5.15
CA PRO A 41 -0.36 12.42 -6.10
C PRO A 41 -0.84 13.85 -6.39
N ARG A 42 -2.08 14.19 -6.01
CA ARG A 42 -2.66 15.51 -6.26
C ARG A 42 -2.50 16.48 -5.11
N CYS A 43 -2.78 16.04 -3.88
CA CYS A 43 -2.76 16.91 -2.69
C CYS A 43 -1.70 16.54 -1.66
N GLY A 44 -0.97 15.43 -1.85
CA GLY A 44 0.04 14.95 -0.91
C GLY A 44 -0.50 14.38 0.40
N LYS A 45 -1.83 14.30 0.58
CA LYS A 45 -2.41 13.74 1.81
C LYS A 45 -2.23 12.22 1.87
N SER A 46 -1.89 11.73 3.05
CA SER A 46 -1.84 10.31 3.37
C SER A 46 -3.25 9.73 3.51
N ASN A 47 -3.51 8.64 2.79
CA ASN A 47 -4.74 7.86 2.86
C ASN A 47 -4.39 6.50 3.46
N LYS A 48 -5.13 6.09 4.48
CA LYS A 48 -4.88 4.81 5.16
C LYS A 48 -5.43 3.66 4.32
N VAL A 49 -4.57 2.71 4.00
CA VAL A 49 -4.89 1.49 3.27
C VAL A 49 -4.58 0.31 4.18
N SER A 50 -5.58 -0.52 4.47
CA SER A 50 -5.37 -1.70 5.32
C SER A 50 -4.51 -2.75 4.61
N LYS A 51 -3.65 -3.44 5.37
CA LYS A 51 -2.84 -4.56 4.87
C LYS A 51 -3.68 -5.61 4.12
N SER A 52 -4.91 -5.86 4.58
CA SER A 52 -5.83 -6.78 3.92
C SER A 52 -6.24 -6.34 2.51
N GLN A 53 -6.39 -5.03 2.27
CA GLN A 53 -6.68 -4.48 0.94
C GLN A 53 -5.45 -4.64 0.02
N LEU A 54 -4.27 -4.31 0.54
CA LEU A 54 -3.00 -4.52 -0.18
C LEU A 54 -2.82 -5.98 -0.58
N ARG A 55 -3.01 -6.93 0.36
CA ARG A 55 -2.92 -8.37 0.09
C ARG A 55 -3.91 -8.87 -0.96
N ARG A 56 -5.10 -8.28 -1.05
CA ARG A 56 -6.08 -8.63 -2.09
C ARG A 56 -5.64 -8.17 -3.48
N ALA A 57 -4.92 -7.05 -3.56
CA ALA A 57 -4.41 -6.52 -4.81
C ALA A 57 -3.11 -7.19 -5.26
N ALA A 58 -2.34 -7.74 -4.33
CA ALA A 58 -1.13 -8.52 -4.63
C ALA A 58 -1.25 -9.97 -4.10
N PRO A 59 -2.03 -10.84 -4.78
CA PRO A 59 -2.23 -12.22 -4.35
C PRO A 59 -0.95 -13.07 -4.41
N ASN A 60 0.00 -12.70 -5.29
CA ASN A 60 1.29 -13.39 -5.47
C ASN A 60 2.42 -12.75 -4.66
N TRP A 61 2.12 -11.75 -3.81
CA TRP A 61 3.15 -11.10 -3.01
C TRP A 61 3.72 -12.06 -1.98
N GLN A 62 5.04 -12.18 -1.98
CA GLN A 62 5.80 -12.95 -1.00
C GLN A 62 6.51 -11.97 -0.06
N PRO A 63 6.54 -12.26 1.26
CA PRO A 63 7.32 -11.45 2.18
C PRO A 63 8.78 -11.45 1.70
N PRO A 64 9.46 -10.29 1.69
CA PRO A 64 10.90 -10.29 1.47
C PRO A 64 11.52 -11.20 2.52
N ALA A 65 12.46 -12.05 2.11
CA ALA A 65 13.23 -12.83 3.06
C ALA A 65 13.79 -11.83 4.07
N LYS A 66 13.43 -12.00 5.35
CA LYS A 66 14.16 -11.30 6.41
C LYS A 66 15.54 -11.93 6.38
N ASP A 67 16.45 -11.34 5.64
CA ASP A 67 17.87 -11.56 5.83
C ASP A 67 18.19 -10.98 7.20
N GLU A 68 18.04 -11.84 8.21
CA GLU A 68 18.49 -11.62 9.58
C GLU A 68 20.02 -11.77 9.54
N GLU A 69 20.74 -10.65 9.50
CA GLU A 69 22.21 -10.60 9.65
C GLU A 69 22.62 -9.52 10.66
#